data_AF-A0AA46NYP0-F1
#
_entry.id   AF-A0AA46NYP0-F1
#
_cell.length_a   1.000
_cell.length_b   1.000
_cell.length_c   1.000
_cell.angle_alpha   90.00
_cell.angle_beta   90.00
_cell.angle_gamma   90.00
#
_symmetry.space_group_name_H-M   'P 1'
#
loop_
_entity.id
_entity.type
_entity.pdbx_description
1 polymer ?
#
loop_
_entity_poly.entity_id
_entity_poly.type
_entity_poly.pdbx_seq_one_letter_code
_entity_poly.pdbx_strand_id
1 'polypeptide(L)'
;MSKKLLALSMVAFAGASLVHAATMTRQEYNDYRGWQLPEDENGADVGYILEDREGQKNTEQLDGFVQWLPKDVFLRKFAIAQTPQDRVRLEQMELTQKLDALENFLDKGQPSFICDQQWALLQEQQKHMDAYNDVLAKRIALF
;
A
#
# COMPACT_ATOMS: atom_id res chain seq x y z
N MET A 1 -19.60 19.60 -12.90
CA MET A 1 -19.91 18.94 -11.62
C MET A 1 -19.40 19.82 -10.49
N SER A 2 -20.22 20.15 -9.47
CA SER A 2 -19.75 21.04 -8.38
C SER A 2 -18.79 20.29 -7.44
N LYS A 3 -17.88 20.99 -6.74
CA LYS A 3 -16.97 20.38 -5.74
C LYS A 3 -17.73 19.54 -4.71
N LYS A 4 -18.93 19.98 -4.33
CA LYS A 4 -19.83 19.28 -3.40
C LYS A 4 -20.40 17.99 -3.99
N LEU A 5 -20.78 18.01 -5.28
CA LEU A 5 -21.28 16.82 -5.97
C LEU A 5 -20.17 15.77 -6.18
N LEU A 6 -18.94 16.21 -6.45
CA LEU A 6 -17.78 15.34 -6.62
C LEU A 6 -17.43 14.59 -5.32
N ALA A 7 -17.39 15.30 -4.18
CA ALA A 7 -17.13 14.70 -2.88
C ALA A 7 -18.17 13.64 -2.50
N LEU A 8 -19.45 13.90 -2.82
CA LEU A 8 -20.56 12.97 -2.59
C LEU A 8 -20.50 11.72 -3.48
N SER A 9 -19.79 11.77 -4.61
CA SER A 9 -19.66 10.65 -5.55
C SER A 9 -18.37 9.84 -5.38
N MET A 10 -17.50 10.19 -4.43
CA MET A 10 -16.26 9.44 -4.20
C MET A 10 -16.55 8.10 -3.56
N VAL A 11 -15.98 7.03 -4.12
CA VAL A 11 -16.04 5.67 -3.59
C VAL A 11 -14.63 5.26 -3.16
N ALA A 12 -14.52 4.61 -2.00
CA ALA A 12 -13.24 4.08 -1.54
C ALA A 12 -12.90 2.81 -2.33
N PHE A 13 -11.70 2.77 -2.90
CA PHE A 13 -11.12 1.59 -3.54
C PHE A 13 -9.82 1.23 -2.83
N ALA A 14 -9.55 -0.06 -2.67
CA ALA A 14 -8.31 -0.58 -2.13
C ALA A 14 -7.57 -1.39 -3.21
N GLY A 15 -6.26 -1.23 -3.30
CA GLY A 15 -5.41 -1.96 -4.22
C GLY A 15 -3.94 -1.85 -3.81
N ALA A 16 -3.18 -2.93 -4.01
CA ALA A 16 -1.75 -2.94 -3.83
C ALA A 16 -1.08 -2.77 -5.20
N SER A 17 -0.27 -1.74 -5.37
CA SER A 17 0.53 -1.53 -6.58
C SER A 17 2.01 -1.74 -6.25
N LEU A 18 2.67 -2.62 -7.01
CA LEU A 18 4.13 -2.74 -6.96
C LEU A 18 4.75 -1.61 -7.78
N VAL A 19 5.66 -0.85 -7.18
CA VAL A 19 6.36 0.26 -7.83
C VAL A 19 7.87 0.12 -7.67
N HIS A 20 8.62 0.63 -8.63
CA HIS A 20 10.06 0.84 -8.48
C HIS A 20 10.27 2.27 -7.99
N ALA A 21 11.15 2.48 -7.01
CA ALA A 21 11.37 3.81 -6.45
C ALA A 21 12.84 4.10 -6.14
N ALA A 22 13.24 5.36 -6.30
CA ALA A 22 14.53 5.89 -5.91
C ALA A 22 14.36 7.21 -5.15
N THR A 23 15.26 7.48 -4.19
CA THR A 23 15.23 8.75 -3.45
C THR A 23 15.64 9.89 -4.39
N MET A 24 14.89 10.99 -4.37
CA MET A 24 15.13 12.16 -5.22
C MET A 24 14.48 13.37 -4.55
N THR A 25 15.16 14.51 -4.56
CA THR A 25 14.59 15.80 -4.11
C THR A 25 13.59 16.32 -5.12
N ARG A 26 12.73 17.26 -4.69
CA ARG A 26 11.77 17.90 -5.60
C ARG A 26 12.45 18.65 -6.74
N GLN A 27 13.58 19.32 -6.48
CA GLN A 27 14.35 20.00 -7.51
C GLN A 27 14.90 19.00 -8.54
N GLU A 28 15.58 17.94 -8.08
CA GLU A 28 16.12 16.90 -8.97
C GLU A 28 15.03 16.26 -9.85
N TYR A 29 13.82 16.09 -9.31
CA TYR A 29 12.70 15.59 -10.09
C TYR A 29 12.22 16.58 -11.15
N ASN A 30 12.12 17.87 -10.84
CA ASN A 30 11.78 18.90 -11.82
C ASN A 30 12.85 18.98 -12.92
N ASP A 31 14.13 18.92 -12.54
CA ASP A 31 15.25 18.87 -13.49
C ASP A 31 15.15 17.65 -14.40
N TYR A 32 14.85 16.46 -13.85
CA TYR A 32 14.61 15.24 -14.60
C TYR A 32 13.45 15.37 -15.61
N ARG A 33 12.38 16.09 -15.22
CA ARG A 33 11.22 16.35 -16.08
C ARG A 33 11.44 17.50 -17.08
N GLY A 34 12.52 18.25 -16.96
CA GLY A 34 12.72 19.51 -17.70
C GLY A 34 11.72 20.60 -17.30
N TRP A 35 11.19 20.55 -16.08
CA TRP A 35 10.23 21.51 -15.54
C TRP A 35 10.93 22.57 -14.69
N GLN A 36 10.36 23.77 -14.63
CA GLN A 36 10.77 24.77 -13.65
C GLN A 36 10.06 24.51 -12.32
N LEU A 37 10.82 24.50 -11.23
CA LEU A 37 10.25 24.42 -9.89
C LEU A 37 9.40 25.68 -9.62
N PRO A 38 8.14 25.54 -9.17
CA PRO A 38 7.33 26.70 -8.78
C PRO A 38 7.97 27.49 -7.61
N GLU A 39 7.84 28.82 -7.63
CA GLU A 39 8.45 29.70 -6.62
C GLU A 39 7.93 29.46 -5.19
N ASP A 40 6.73 28.91 -5.05
CA ASP A 40 6.09 28.59 -3.78
C ASP A 40 6.41 27.18 -3.26
N GLU A 41 7.30 26.44 -3.94
CA GLU A 41 7.71 25.09 -3.55
C GLU A 41 9.16 25.01 -3.08
N ASN A 42 9.41 24.12 -2.12
CA ASN A 42 10.76 23.86 -1.62
C ASN A 42 11.46 22.77 -2.44
N GLY A 43 12.47 23.15 -3.23
CA GLY A 43 13.27 22.24 -4.04
C GLY A 43 14.03 21.19 -3.22
N ALA A 44 14.39 21.49 -1.97
CA ALA A 44 15.12 20.58 -1.08
C ALA A 44 14.23 19.51 -0.42
N ASP A 45 12.93 19.51 -0.69
CA ASP A 45 12.02 18.50 -0.16
C ASP A 45 12.46 17.11 -0.60
N VAL A 46 12.70 16.24 0.38
CA VAL A 46 13.07 14.84 0.14
C VAL A 46 11.83 14.06 -0.25
N GLY A 47 11.94 13.29 -1.31
CA GLY A 47 10.90 12.36 -1.74
C GLY A 47 11.45 11.20 -2.55
N TYR A 48 10.56 10.59 -3.31
CA TYR A 48 10.87 9.44 -4.13
C TYR A 48 10.28 9.63 -5.53
N ILE A 49 11.10 9.41 -6.55
CA ILE A 49 10.62 9.12 -7.90
C ILE A 49 10.12 7.67 -7.93
N LEU A 50 8.98 7.43 -8.55
CA LEU A 50 8.34 6.13 -8.66
C LEU A 50 8.05 5.81 -10.13
N GLU A 51 8.22 4.55 -10.51
CA GLU A 51 7.77 3.98 -11.78
C GLU A 51 6.72 2.89 -11.53
N ASP A 52 5.52 3.10 -12.06
CA ASP A 52 4.48 2.10 -12.23
C ASP A 52 4.54 1.55 -13.66
N ARG A 53 5.02 0.31 -13.82
CA ARG A 53 5.22 -0.32 -15.14
C ARG A 53 3.92 -0.77 -15.82
N GLU A 54 2.82 -0.81 -15.09
CA GLU A 54 1.50 -1.08 -15.67
C GLU A 54 0.84 0.23 -16.16
N GLY A 55 1.32 1.37 -15.66
CA GLY A 55 0.85 2.70 -16.03
C GLY A 55 1.34 3.15 -17.41
N GLN A 56 0.62 4.11 -18.00
CA GLN A 56 0.99 4.71 -19.28
C GLN A 56 2.33 5.46 -19.18
N LYS A 57 3.31 5.08 -20.01
CA LYS A 57 4.60 5.76 -20.14
C LYS A 57 4.45 7.27 -20.32
N ASN A 58 5.15 8.06 -19.51
CA ASN A 58 5.07 9.53 -19.50
C ASN A 58 6.44 10.24 -19.49
N THR A 59 7.53 9.48 -19.61
CA THR A 59 8.91 9.97 -19.76
C THR A 59 9.59 9.16 -20.85
N GLU A 60 10.73 9.61 -21.37
CA GLU A 60 11.48 8.84 -22.38
C GLU A 60 12.36 7.76 -21.73
N GLN A 61 12.91 8.08 -20.54
CA GLN A 61 13.96 7.33 -19.86
C GLN A 61 13.46 6.07 -19.15
N LEU A 62 12.18 6.00 -18.78
CA LEU A 62 11.57 4.90 -18.04
C LEU A 62 10.36 4.34 -18.81
N ASP A 63 10.00 3.09 -18.57
CA ASP A 63 9.02 2.34 -19.38
C ASP A 63 7.59 2.47 -18.86
N GLY A 64 7.44 2.79 -17.57
CA GLY A 64 6.15 2.99 -16.92
C GLY A 64 5.72 4.45 -16.76
N PHE A 65 4.60 4.62 -16.05
CA PHE A 65 4.18 5.93 -15.55
C PHE A 65 5.08 6.37 -14.41
N VAL A 66 5.74 7.52 -14.59
CA VAL A 66 6.69 8.10 -13.63
C VAL A 66 6.06 9.25 -12.88
N GLN A 67 6.16 9.23 -11.56
CA GLN A 67 5.71 10.31 -10.68
C GLN A 67 6.71 10.53 -9.56
N TRP A 68 6.58 11.64 -8.83
CA TRP A 68 7.32 11.89 -7.61
C TRP A 68 6.35 12.10 -6.46
N LEU A 69 6.67 11.54 -5.29
CA LEU A 69 5.92 11.74 -4.07
C LEU A 69 6.83 12.28 -2.96
N PRO A 70 6.35 13.23 -2.14
CA PRO A 70 7.02 13.60 -0.90
C PRO A 70 7.27 12.37 -0.02
N LYS A 71 8.37 12.36 0.73
CA LYS A 71 8.80 11.21 1.55
C LYS A 71 7.70 10.69 2.46
N ASP A 72 6.98 11.57 3.15
CA ASP A 72 5.90 11.18 4.06
C ASP A 72 4.71 10.56 3.31
N VAL A 73 4.35 11.10 2.13
CA VAL A 73 3.30 10.53 1.27
C VAL A 73 3.72 9.16 0.74
N PHE A 74 4.97 9.02 0.29
CA PHE A 74 5.50 7.75 -0.19
C PHE A 74 5.46 6.68 0.90
N LEU A 75 6.01 6.96 2.08
CA LEU A 75 6.08 6.00 3.18
C LEU A 75 4.72 5.63 3.78
N ARG A 76 3.69 6.48 3.59
CA ARG A 76 2.30 6.12 3.91
C ARG A 76 1.69 5.13 2.91
N LYS A 77 2.16 5.12 1.66
CA LYS A 77 1.59 4.32 0.57
C LYS A 77 2.37 3.04 0.29
N PHE A 78 3.69 3.06 0.49
CA PHE A 78 4.59 2.00 0.11
C PHE A 78 5.44 1.61 1.30
N ALA A 79 5.44 0.32 1.59
CA ALA A 79 6.27 -0.23 2.64
C ALA A 79 7.60 -0.70 2.04
N ILE A 80 8.71 -0.25 2.62
CA ILE A 80 10.05 -0.58 2.12
C ILE A 80 10.40 -2.02 2.56
N ALA A 81 10.75 -2.87 1.60
CA ALA A 81 11.27 -4.22 1.86
C ALA A 81 12.68 -4.38 1.28
N GLN A 82 13.70 -3.94 2.02
CA GLN A 82 15.10 -4.03 1.56
C GLN A 82 15.67 -5.44 1.73
N THR A 83 15.19 -6.17 2.73
CA THR A 83 15.68 -7.52 3.06
C THR A 83 14.59 -8.58 2.90
N PRO A 84 14.96 -9.87 2.76
CA PRO A 84 13.99 -10.96 2.87
C PRO A 84 13.21 -10.91 4.19
N GLN A 85 13.85 -10.51 5.30
CA GLN A 85 13.18 -10.36 6.60
C GLN A 85 12.10 -9.25 6.56
N ASP A 86 12.38 -8.12 5.91
CA ASP A 86 11.40 -7.03 5.77
C ASP A 86 10.18 -7.48 4.97
N ARG A 87 10.38 -8.27 3.89
CA ARG A 87 9.27 -8.83 3.12
C ARG A 87 8.36 -9.70 3.99
N VAL A 88 8.94 -10.54 4.85
CA VAL A 88 8.16 -11.39 5.77
C VAL A 88 7.44 -10.55 6.83
N ARG A 89 8.07 -9.48 7.34
CA ARG A 89 7.42 -8.55 8.28
C ARG A 89 6.22 -7.83 7.65
N LEU A 90 6.35 -7.40 6.40
CA LEU A 90 5.24 -6.75 5.68
C LEU A 90 4.08 -7.71 5.43
N GLU A 91 4.40 -8.93 5.00
CA GLU A 91 3.42 -10.00 4.84
C GLU A 91 2.70 -10.30 6.16
N GLN A 92 3.44 -10.37 7.27
CA GLN A 92 2.87 -10.57 8.60
C GLN A 92 1.94 -9.42 9.02
N MET A 93 2.37 -8.17 8.76
CA MET A 93 1.58 -6.99 9.08
C MET A 93 0.27 -6.94 8.30
N GLU A 94 0.30 -7.26 7.00
CA GLU A 94 -0.91 -7.33 6.16
C GLU A 94 -1.85 -8.45 6.65
N LEU A 95 -1.31 -9.62 6.96
CA LEU A 95 -2.08 -10.75 7.49
C LEU A 95 -2.73 -10.40 8.83
N THR A 96 -1.99 -9.75 9.74
CA THR A 96 -2.50 -9.33 11.06
C THR A 96 -3.65 -8.34 10.91
N GLN A 97 -3.56 -7.35 10.01
CA GLN A 97 -4.68 -6.42 9.76
C GLN A 97 -5.94 -7.14 9.25
N LYS A 98 -5.79 -8.13 8.36
CA LYS A 98 -6.91 -8.94 7.87
C LYS A 98 -7.49 -9.81 8.99
N LEU A 99 -6.63 -10.38 9.83
CA LEU A 99 -7.00 -11.20 10.98
C LEU A 99 -7.78 -10.36 12.00
N ASP A 100 -7.26 -9.21 12.42
CA ASP A 100 -7.94 -8.28 13.34
C ASP A 100 -9.34 -7.91 12.82
N ALA A 101 -9.48 -7.62 11.53
CA ALA A 101 -10.76 -7.30 10.92
C ALA A 101 -11.74 -8.48 10.95
N LEU A 102 -11.25 -9.71 10.69
CA LEU A 102 -12.04 -10.93 10.75
C LEU A 102 -12.45 -11.27 12.19
N GLU A 103 -11.54 -11.16 13.15
CA GLU A 103 -11.81 -11.34 14.58
C GLU A 103 -12.90 -10.39 15.08
N ASN A 104 -12.74 -9.10 14.79
CA ASN A 104 -13.74 -8.08 15.13
C ASN A 104 -15.11 -8.34 14.47
N PHE A 105 -15.14 -9.02 13.32
CA PHE A 105 -16.39 -9.41 12.67
C PHE A 105 -17.01 -10.65 13.35
N LEU A 106 -16.20 -11.67 13.63
CA LEU A 106 -16.63 -12.90 14.29
C LEU A 106 -17.13 -12.66 15.72
N ASP A 107 -16.48 -11.76 16.47
CA ASP A 107 -16.84 -11.38 17.84
C ASP A 107 -18.25 -10.77 17.97
N LYS A 108 -18.80 -10.24 16.87
CA LYS A 108 -20.17 -9.69 16.83
C LYS A 108 -21.24 -10.78 16.70
N GLY A 109 -20.85 -12.03 16.51
CA GLY A 109 -21.75 -13.16 16.30
C GLY A 109 -22.27 -13.26 14.86
N GLN A 110 -22.88 -14.41 14.55
CA GLN A 110 -23.33 -14.74 13.19
C GLN A 110 -24.51 -13.86 12.76
N PRO A 111 -24.38 -13.06 11.69
CA PRO A 111 -25.49 -12.29 11.17
C PRO A 111 -26.43 -13.16 10.33
N SER A 112 -27.71 -12.79 10.26
CA SER A 112 -28.77 -13.57 9.59
C SER A 112 -28.58 -13.77 8.08
N PHE A 113 -27.74 -12.97 7.43
CA PHE A 113 -27.45 -13.08 6.00
C PHE A 113 -26.31 -14.07 5.68
N ILE A 114 -25.65 -14.63 6.70
CA ILE A 114 -24.62 -15.65 6.55
C ILE A 114 -25.18 -16.98 7.07
N CYS A 115 -25.20 -18.00 6.22
CA CYS A 115 -25.62 -19.34 6.64
C CYS A 115 -24.54 -20.03 7.48
N ASP A 116 -24.94 -21.05 8.25
CA ASP A 116 -24.06 -21.74 9.20
C ASP A 116 -22.79 -22.30 8.54
N GLN A 117 -22.92 -22.78 7.30
CA GLN A 117 -21.77 -23.29 6.54
C GLN A 117 -20.76 -22.19 6.23
N GLN A 118 -21.20 -21.00 5.79
CA GLN A 118 -20.31 -19.87 5.53
C GLN A 118 -19.71 -19.32 6.82
N TRP A 119 -20.49 -19.30 7.91
CA TRP A 119 -19.98 -18.90 9.22
C TRP A 119 -18.90 -19.84 9.75
N ALA A 120 -19.07 -21.15 9.56
CA ALA A 120 -18.05 -22.14 9.91
C ALA A 120 -16.77 -21.97 9.08
N LEU A 121 -16.90 -21.66 7.78
CA LEU A 121 -15.75 -21.38 6.91
C LEU A 121 -15.00 -20.10 7.32
N LEU A 122 -15.68 -19.07 7.80
CA LEU A 122 -15.01 -17.86 8.34
C LEU A 122 -14.20 -18.18 9.60
N GLN A 123 -14.72 -19.02 10.50
CA GLN A 123 -13.96 -19.49 11.67
C GLN A 123 -12.78 -20.38 11.28
N GLU A 124 -12.94 -21.21 10.26
CA GLU A 124 -11.84 -22.01 9.72
C GLU A 124 -10.77 -21.12 9.07
N GLN A 125 -11.19 -20.10 8.31
CA GLN A 125 -10.31 -19.09 7.75
C GLN A 125 -9.48 -18.40 8.83
N GLN A 126 -10.10 -17.96 9.94
CA GLN A 126 -9.39 -17.37 11.08
C GLN A 126 -8.27 -18.30 11.58
N LYS A 127 -8.59 -19.57 11.85
CA LYS A 127 -7.63 -20.56 12.34
C LYS A 127 -6.43 -20.74 11.41
N HIS A 128 -6.66 -20.78 10.09
CA HIS A 128 -5.59 -20.92 9.11
C HIS A 128 -4.74 -19.65 9.01
N MET A 129 -5.38 -18.47 9.13
CA MET A 129 -4.66 -17.19 9.17
C MET A 129 -3.80 -17.07 10.44
N ASP A 130 -4.29 -17.49 11.60
CA ASP A 130 -3.50 -17.58 12.85
C ASP A 130 -2.28 -18.49 12.68
N ALA A 131 -2.52 -19.71 12.20
CA ALA A 131 -1.46 -20.69 11.97
C ALA A 131 -0.42 -20.16 10.96
N TYR A 132 -0.87 -19.42 9.94
CA TYR A 132 0.04 -18.79 9.00
C TYR A 132 0.85 -17.65 9.65
N ASN A 133 0.21 -16.82 10.46
CA ASN A 133 0.85 -15.74 11.20
C ASN A 133 1.94 -16.27 12.15
N ASP A 134 1.69 -17.40 12.82
CA ASP A 134 2.67 -18.11 13.64
C ASP A 134 3.90 -18.55 12.84
N VAL A 135 3.71 -19.03 11.61
CA VAL A 135 4.81 -19.40 10.71
C VAL A 135 5.62 -18.16 10.32
N LEU A 136 4.96 -17.05 10.00
CA LEU A 136 5.64 -15.79 9.69
C LEU A 136 6.44 -15.28 10.90
N ALA A 137 5.89 -15.33 12.10
CA ALA A 137 6.58 -14.96 13.34
C ALA A 137 7.86 -15.81 13.55
N LYS A 138 7.75 -17.13 13.37
CA LYS A 138 8.89 -18.05 13.44
C LYS A 138 9.95 -17.73 12.38
N ARG A 139 9.53 -17.43 11.15
CA ARG A 139 10.46 -17.04 10.07
C ARG A 139 11.20 -15.75 10.40
N ILE A 140 10.50 -14.73 10.93
CA ILE A 140 11.10 -13.45 11.30
C ILE A 140 12.18 -13.62 12.39
N ALA A 141 11.96 -14.53 13.34
CA ALA A 141 12.90 -14.83 14.42
C ALA A 141 14.16 -15.60 13.99
N LEU A 142 14.17 -16.19 12.78
CA LEU A 142 15.30 -16.95 12.23
C LEU A 142 16.27 -16.12 11.37
N PHE A 143 15.92 -14.86 11.07
CA PHE A 143 16.79 -13.90 10.41
C PHE A 143 17.55 -13.08 11.44
#